data_AF-A0A9D5Q1M6-F1
#
_entry.id   AF-A0A9D5Q1M6-F1
#
_cell.length_a   1.000
_cell.length_b   1.000
_cell.length_c   1.000
_cell.angle_alpha   90.00
_cell.angle_beta   90.00
_cell.angle_gamma   90.00
#
_symmetry.space_group_name_H-M   'P 1'
#
loop_
_entity.id
_entity.type
_entity.pdbx_description
1 polymer ?
#
loop_
_entity_poly.entity_id
_entity_poly.type
_entity_poly.pdbx_seq_one_letter_code
_entity_poly.pdbx_strand_id
1 'polypeptide(L)' 'MSLGSYVFALEINSEVFSNKDYIPDRYTCDANDFSPPLHWSDVPSDAKSLAIICDDPD' A
#
# COMPACT_ATOMS: atom_id res chain seq x y z
N MET A 1 -3.36 -30.36 15.59
CA MET A 1 -4.36 -29.29 15.71
C MET A 1 -4.07 -28.30 14.59
N SER A 2 -4.87 -28.35 13.52
CA SER A 2 -4.75 -27.37 12.43
C SER A 2 -5.31 -26.05 12.97
N LEU A 3 -4.44 -25.07 13.19
CA LEU A 3 -4.89 -23.69 13.33
C LEU A 3 -5.53 -23.34 11.99
N GLY A 4 -6.86 -23.35 11.94
CA GLY A 4 -7.62 -22.92 10.76
C GLY A 4 -7.02 -21.60 10.28
N SER A 5 -6.64 -21.57 9.01
CA SER A 5 -5.89 -20.52 8.33
C SER A 5 -6.26 -19.13 8.84
N TYR A 6 -5.44 -18.57 9.74
CA TYR A 6 -5.49 -17.15 10.04
C TYR A 6 -4.96 -16.46 8.78
N VAL A 7 -5.87 -15.94 7.96
CA VAL A 7 -5.50 -15.01 6.89
C VAL A 7 -5.20 -13.69 7.59
N PHE A 8 -3.91 -13.39 7.77
CA PHE A 8 -3.51 -12.03 8.08
C PHE A 8 -3.99 -11.14 6.92
N ALA A 9 -4.55 -9.98 7.25
CA ALA A 9 -5.12 -9.09 6.24
C ALA A 9 -3.99 -8.43 5.46
N LEU A 10 -4.02 -8.51 4.12
CA LEU A 10 -3.08 -7.77 3.27
C LEU A 10 -3.10 -6.29 3.65
N GLU A 11 -1.95 -5.77 4.03
CA GLU A 11 -1.77 -4.37 4.43
C GLU A 11 -0.82 -3.67 3.47
N ILE A 12 -1.06 -2.36 3.27
CA ILE A 12 -0.21 -1.46 2.50
C ILE A 12 0.03 -0.18 3.32
N ASN A 13 1.28 0.26 3.38
CA ASN A 13 1.68 1.48 4.07
C ASN A 13 2.80 2.21 3.33
N SER A 14 3.08 3.45 3.74
CA SER A 14 4.18 4.27 3.24
C SER A 14 4.97 4.85 4.40
N GLU A 15 6.28 4.95 4.27
CA GLU A 15 7.14 5.59 5.28
C GLU A 15 7.01 7.12 5.27
N VAL A 16 6.39 7.70 4.22
CA VAL A 16 6.37 9.15 4.00
C VAL A 16 5.04 9.82 4.29
N PHE A 17 3.97 9.05 4.54
CA PHE A 17 2.67 9.55 5.02
C PHE A 17 1.86 8.44 5.70
N SER A 18 1.01 8.80 6.65
CA SER A 18 0.04 7.86 7.26
C SER A 18 -1.26 7.80 6.45
N ASN A 19 -2.08 6.78 6.71
CA ASN A 19 -3.42 6.69 6.12
C ASN A 19 -4.24 7.98 6.41
N LYS A 20 -4.77 8.60 5.35
CA LYS A 20 -5.53 9.87 5.35
C LYS A 20 -4.73 11.14 5.68
N ASP A 21 -3.41 11.04 5.83
CA ASP A 21 -2.55 12.21 5.91
C ASP A 21 -2.21 12.73 4.49
N TYR A 22 -1.65 13.93 4.43
CA TYR A 22 -1.19 14.54 3.20
C TYR A 22 -0.02 13.76 2.58
N ILE A 23 -0.04 13.64 1.24
CA ILE A 23 1.08 13.14 0.46
C ILE A 23 2.10 14.27 0.30
N PRO A 24 3.40 14.07 0.61
CA PRO A 24 4.41 15.12 0.43
C PRO A 24 4.59 15.54 -1.03
N ASP A 25 4.75 16.84 -1.29
CA ASP A 25 4.78 17.46 -2.62
C ASP A 25 5.66 16.73 -3.65
N ARG A 26 6.83 16.24 -3.24
CA ARG A 26 7.75 15.51 -4.14
C ARG A 26 7.12 14.26 -4.79
N TYR A 27 6.03 13.75 -4.23
CA TYR A 27 5.29 12.59 -4.71
C TYR A 27 3.95 12.94 -5.36
N THR A 28 3.68 14.23 -5.56
CA THR A 28 2.50 14.72 -6.27
C THR A 28 2.89 15.24 -7.65
N CYS A 29 1.89 15.39 -8.53
CA CYS A 29 2.06 15.96 -9.85
C CYS A 29 2.45 17.46 -9.83
N ASP A 30 2.32 18.13 -8.68
CA ASP A 30 2.68 19.54 -8.51
C ASP A 30 4.19 19.77 -8.39
N ALA A 31 4.98 18.72 -8.11
CA ALA A 31 6.43 18.83 -8.04
C ALA A 31 7.14 17.78 -8.91
N ASN A 32 7.68 16.72 -8.31
CA ASN A 32 8.54 15.77 -9.02
C ASN A 32 7.79 14.57 -9.58
N ASP A 33 6.53 14.37 -9.17
CA ASP A 33 5.68 13.27 -9.64
C ASP A 33 6.33 11.88 -9.47
N PHE A 34 7.12 11.71 -8.40
CA PHE A 34 7.66 10.41 -8.05
C PHE A 34 6.60 9.56 -7.36
N SER A 35 6.57 8.27 -7.64
CA SER A 35 5.73 7.36 -6.86
C SER A 35 6.22 7.31 -5.40
N PRO A 36 5.32 7.39 -4.41
CA PRO A 36 5.71 7.23 -3.02
C PRO A 36 6.25 5.83 -2.75
N PRO A 37 7.17 5.65 -1.79
CA PRO A 37 7.57 4.32 -1.34
C PRO A 37 6.37 3.61 -0.71
N LEU A 38 6.11 2.37 -1.13
CA LEU A 38 5.00 1.56 -0.63
C LEU A 38 5.52 0.22 -0.12
N HIS A 39 5.03 -0.18 1.05
CA HIS A 39 5.39 -1.42 1.71
C HIS A 39 4.14 -2.27 1.89
N TRP A 40 4.28 -3.55 1.56
CA TRP A 40 3.22 -4.55 1.70
C TRP A 40 3.57 -5.48 2.86
N SER A 41 2.62 -5.74 3.74
CA SER A 41 2.72 -6.74 4.80
C SER A 41 1.59 -7.75 4.67
N ASP A 42 1.79 -8.93 5.26
CA ASP A 42 0.76 -9.96 5.35
C ASP A 42 0.21 -10.42 3.99
N VAL A 43 1.07 -10.40 2.96
CA VAL A 43 0.77 -10.96 1.65
C VAL A 43 0.52 -12.47 1.79
N PRO A 44 -0.66 -12.98 1.38
CA PRO A 44 -0.95 -14.41 1.45
C PRO A 44 0.11 -15.25 0.73
N SER A 45 0.57 -16.33 1.36
CA SER A 45 1.67 -17.15 0.85
C SER A 45 1.39 -17.79 -0.52
N ASP A 46 0.12 -17.93 -0.90
CA ASP A 46 -0.34 -18.49 -2.15
C ASP A 46 -0.58 -17.44 -3.25
N ALA A 47 -0.49 -16.14 -2.93
CA ALA A 47 -0.61 -15.04 -3.88
C ALA A 47 0.43 -15.16 -5.01
N LYS A 48 -0.04 -15.04 -6.26
CA LYS A 48 0.82 -15.12 -7.45
C LYS A 48 1.35 -13.76 -7.89
N SER A 49 0.58 -12.72 -7.62
CA SER A 49 0.88 -11.35 -7.99
C SER A 49 0.13 -10.39 -7.08
N LEU A 50 0.64 -9.16 -7.01
CA LEU A 50 -0.05 -8.00 -6.44
C LEU A 50 -0.28 -6.98 -7.56
N ALA A 51 -1.36 -6.24 -7.44
CA ALA A 51 -1.66 -5.10 -8.31
C ALA A 51 -2.05 -3.91 -7.42
N ILE A 52 -1.73 -2.71 -7.88
CA ILE A 52 -2.09 -1.46 -7.20
C ILE A 52 -2.96 -0.62 -8.12
N ILE A 53 -4.02 -0.05 -7.57
CA ILE A 53 -4.86 0.94 -8.21
C ILE A 53 -4.77 2.20 -7.33
N CYS A 54 -4.30 3.29 -7.92
CA CYS A 54 -4.34 4.62 -7.33
C CYS A 54 -5.41 5.39 -8.09
N ASP A 55 -6.44 5.86 -7.40
CA ASP A 55 -7.59 6.56 -7.98
C ASP A 55 -7.93 7.75 -7.09
N ASP A 56 -8.21 8.89 -7.70
CA ASP A 56 -8.67 10.11 -7.03
C ASP A 56 -10.14 10.32 -7.41
N PRO A 57 -11.10 10.08 -6.49
CA PRO A 57 -12.52 10.16 -6.80
C PRO A 57 -13.07 11.59 -6.79
N ASP A 58 -12.25 12.60 -6.44
CA ASP A 58 -12.62 14.02 -6.41
C ASP A 58 -12.55 14.72 -7.79
#